data_AF-A0A6M0CDB7-F1
#
_entry.id   AF-A0A6M0CDB7-F1
#
_cell.length_a   1.000
_cell.length_b   1.000
_cell.length_c   1.000
_cell.angle_alpha   90.00
_cell.angle_beta   90.00
_cell.angle_gamma   90.00
#
_symmetry.space_group_name_H-M   'P 1'
#
loop_
_entity.id
_entity.type
_entity.pdbx_description
1 polymer ?
#
loop_
_entity_poly.entity_id
_entity_poly.type
_entity_poly.pdbx_seq_one_letter_code
_entity_poly.pdbx_strand_id
1 'polypeptide(L)'
;SVGKDVQLNISAQDVIHSFWVPQFRLMQDAIPGKDTELRFVATKVGEYPIYCAELCGAYHGAMRTRVIVHTPEEYESWLAENAIAQQPESAQMVAINVAELSESEYLEPYIKEMGIESQTLSRF
;
A
#
# COMPACT_ATOMS: atom_id res chain seq x y z
N SER A 1 8.85 -4.35 15.42
CA SER A 1 10.04 -4.25 16.29
C SER A 1 10.51 -5.64 16.74
N VAL A 2 11.73 -5.74 17.26
CA VAL A 2 12.30 -6.98 17.80
C VAL A 2 11.43 -7.60 18.90
N GLY A 3 11.33 -8.92 18.94
CA GLY A 3 10.59 -9.68 19.96
C GLY A 3 9.06 -9.66 19.83
N LYS A 4 8.51 -9.01 18.81
CA LYS A 4 7.06 -9.01 18.53
C LYS A 4 6.69 -10.13 17.56
N ASP A 5 5.51 -10.71 17.77
CA ASP A 5 4.87 -11.61 16.80
C ASP A 5 4.41 -10.80 15.59
N VAL A 6 4.77 -11.28 14.41
CA VAL A 6 4.40 -10.69 13.13
C VAL A 6 3.68 -11.75 12.31
N GLN A 7 2.49 -11.41 11.84
CA GLN A 7 1.75 -12.16 10.83
C GLN A 7 1.77 -11.38 9.52
N LEU A 8 2.25 -12.03 8.46
CA LEU A 8 2.11 -11.55 7.09
C LEU A 8 1.00 -12.34 6.41
N ASN A 9 0.03 -11.62 5.83
CA ASN A 9 -0.92 -12.17 4.88
C ASN A 9 -0.41 -11.87 3.48
N ILE A 10 -0.11 -12.90 2.72
CA ILE A 10 0.66 -12.81 1.48
C ILE A 10 -0.19 -13.41 0.35
N SER A 11 -0.34 -12.66 -0.72
CA SER A 11 -0.94 -13.08 -1.99
C SER A 11 -0.19 -12.41 -3.14
N ALA A 12 -0.45 -12.88 -4.36
CA ALA A 12 0.09 -12.27 -5.58
C ALA A 12 -1.05 -11.84 -6.51
N GLN A 13 -0.78 -10.89 -7.40
CA GLN A 13 -1.76 -10.37 -8.36
C GLN A 13 -1.59 -10.96 -9.77
N ASP A 14 -0.40 -11.45 -10.10
CA ASP A 14 -0.02 -11.86 -11.45
C ASP A 14 0.39 -13.34 -11.54
N VAL A 15 1.61 -13.67 -11.10
CA VAL A 15 2.20 -15.02 -11.11
C VAL A 15 2.61 -15.42 -9.70
N ILE A 16 3.13 -16.64 -9.54
CA ILE A 16 3.65 -17.06 -8.24
C ILE A 16 4.97 -16.33 -7.97
N HIS A 17 5.08 -15.77 -6.77
CA HIS A 17 6.33 -15.27 -6.20
C HIS A 17 6.62 -16.03 -4.91
N SER A 18 7.78 -15.80 -4.28
CA SER A 18 8.07 -16.38 -2.97
C SER A 18 8.83 -15.40 -2.09
N PHE A 19 8.24 -15.04 -0.94
CA PHE A 19 8.84 -14.17 0.05
C PHE A 19 9.88 -14.95 0.86
N TRP A 20 11.17 -14.65 0.66
CA TRP A 20 12.25 -15.38 1.32
C TRP A 20 13.19 -14.45 2.10
N VAL A 21 13.38 -14.75 3.39
CA VAL A 21 14.35 -14.10 4.29
C VAL A 21 15.37 -15.14 4.77
N PRO A 22 16.57 -15.23 4.16
CA PRO A 22 17.51 -16.32 4.44
C PRO A 22 17.92 -16.41 5.90
N GLN A 23 18.16 -15.28 6.55
CA GLN A 23 18.60 -15.21 7.95
C GLN A 23 17.52 -15.64 8.93
N PHE A 24 16.25 -15.55 8.55
CA PHE A 24 15.13 -16.04 9.37
C PHE A 24 14.81 -17.51 9.05
N ARG A 25 15.43 -18.09 8.00
CA ARG A 25 15.10 -19.42 7.45
C ARG A 25 13.61 -19.53 7.14
N LEU A 26 13.06 -18.45 6.62
CA LEU A 26 11.64 -18.23 6.45
C LEU A 26 11.34 -18.01 4.97
N MET A 27 10.44 -18.79 4.41
CA MET A 27 10.01 -18.71 3.02
C MET A 27 8.51 -19.00 2.92
N GLN A 28 7.78 -18.21 2.12
CA GLN A 28 6.37 -18.45 1.84
C GLN A 28 6.02 -17.99 0.43
N ASP A 29 5.36 -18.86 -0.33
CA ASP A 29 4.91 -18.52 -1.67
C ASP A 29 3.72 -17.57 -1.62
N ALA A 30 3.76 -16.55 -2.49
CA ALA A 30 2.67 -15.65 -2.78
C ALA A 30 1.94 -16.16 -4.02
N ILE A 31 0.71 -16.63 -3.87
CA ILE A 31 -0.02 -17.36 -4.91
C ILE A 31 -1.20 -16.52 -5.40
N PRO A 32 -1.39 -16.32 -6.71
CA PRO A 32 -2.56 -15.62 -7.23
C PRO A 32 -3.87 -16.30 -6.82
N GLY A 33 -4.81 -15.52 -6.28
CA GLY A 33 -6.14 -16.00 -5.87
C GLY A 33 -6.16 -16.85 -4.60
N LYS A 34 -5.04 -16.94 -3.86
CA LYS A 34 -4.98 -17.65 -2.58
C LYS A 34 -4.20 -16.83 -1.55
N ASP A 35 -4.86 -16.51 -0.45
CA ASP A 35 -4.17 -15.94 0.71
C ASP A 35 -3.34 -17.01 1.42
N THR A 36 -2.10 -16.67 1.73
CA THR A 36 -1.19 -17.47 2.53
C THR A 36 -0.77 -16.66 3.75
N GLU A 37 -0.39 -17.37 4.82
CA GLU A 37 -0.02 -16.75 6.08
C GLU A 37 1.40 -17.17 6.46
N LEU A 38 2.19 -16.22 6.94
CA LEU A 38 3.53 -16.44 7.45
C LEU A 38 3.67 -15.73 8.81
N ARG A 39 3.98 -16.50 9.86
CA ARG A 39 4.24 -15.95 11.20
C ARG A 39 5.69 -16.08 11.60
N PHE A 40 6.23 -15.06 12.23
CA PHE A 40 7.57 -15.10 12.80
C PHE A 40 7.75 -14.09 13.93
N VAL A 41 8.79 -14.31 14.74
CA VAL A 41 9.29 -13.36 15.74
C VAL A 41 10.74 -13.05 15.40
N ALA A 42 11.04 -11.78 15.09
CA ALA A 42 12.41 -11.36 14.86
C ALA A 42 13.15 -11.22 16.20
N THR A 43 14.26 -11.94 16.37
CA THR A 43 14.98 -11.99 17.67
C THR A 43 16.17 -11.05 17.77
N LYS A 44 16.55 -10.39 16.68
CA LYS A 44 17.71 -9.49 16.62
C LYS A 44 17.37 -8.25 15.78
N VAL A 45 17.87 -7.10 16.21
CA VAL A 45 17.82 -5.83 15.47
C VAL A 45 18.75 -5.92 14.27
N GLY A 46 18.35 -5.31 13.15
CA GLY A 46 19.17 -5.25 11.94
C GLY A 46 18.35 -5.18 10.66
N GLU A 47 19.06 -5.17 9.54
CA GLU A 47 18.48 -5.23 8.21
C GLU A 47 18.75 -6.59 7.58
N TYR A 48 17.71 -7.22 7.04
CA TYR A 48 17.80 -8.54 6.44
C TYR A 48 17.25 -8.50 5.02
N PRO A 49 17.99 -8.99 4.01
CA PRO A 49 17.52 -8.98 2.64
C PRO A 49 16.32 -9.92 2.48
N ILE A 50 15.40 -9.49 1.62
CA ILE A 50 14.29 -10.29 1.11
C ILE A 50 14.55 -10.54 -0.37
N TYR A 51 14.38 -11.78 -0.80
CA TYR A 51 14.49 -12.18 -2.19
C TYR A 51 13.18 -12.83 -2.66
N CYS A 52 12.88 -12.69 -3.95
CA CYS A 52 11.95 -13.60 -4.60
C CYS A 52 12.63 -14.96 -4.82
N ALA A 53 12.08 -16.03 -4.26
CA ALA A 53 12.64 -17.39 -4.39
C ALA A 53 11.95 -18.27 -5.45
N GLU A 54 10.93 -17.75 -6.13
CA GLU A 54 10.20 -18.44 -7.20
C GLU A 54 10.39 -17.71 -8.53
N LEU A 55 10.67 -18.44 -9.62
CA LEU A 55 10.91 -17.83 -10.93
C LEU A 55 9.65 -17.11 -11.44
N CYS A 56 9.62 -15.79 -11.28
CA CYS A 56 8.44 -14.96 -11.54
C CYS A 56 8.53 -14.09 -12.80
N GLY A 57 9.48 -14.38 -13.71
CA GLY A 57 9.63 -13.70 -15.00
C GLY A 57 10.99 -13.02 -15.21
N ALA A 58 11.08 -12.15 -16.21
CA ALA A 58 12.36 -11.58 -16.67
C ALA A 58 13.08 -10.73 -15.60
N TYR A 59 12.33 -10.09 -14.72
CA TYR A 59 12.87 -9.27 -13.62
C TYR A 59 13.03 -10.03 -12.30
N HIS A 60 12.84 -11.36 -12.29
CA HIS A 60 12.91 -12.19 -11.09
C HIS A 60 14.17 -11.94 -10.25
N GLY A 61 15.36 -11.97 -10.86
CA GLY A 61 16.63 -11.75 -10.14
C GLY A 61 16.81 -10.33 -9.58
N ALA A 62 16.03 -9.36 -10.05
CA ALA A 62 16.03 -7.99 -9.54
C ALA A 62 15.01 -7.76 -8.42
N MET A 63 14.10 -8.71 -8.17
CA MET A 63 13.05 -8.60 -7.17
C MET A 63 13.59 -8.89 -5.78
N ARG A 64 14.12 -7.83 -5.15
CA ARG A 64 14.76 -7.85 -3.83
C ARG A 64 14.37 -6.62 -3.02
N THR A 65 14.25 -6.79 -1.73
CA THR A 65 14.02 -5.70 -0.77
C THR A 65 14.65 -6.08 0.58
N ARG A 66 14.25 -5.45 1.69
CA ARG A 66 14.75 -5.77 3.04
C ARG A 66 13.66 -5.64 4.09
N VAL A 67 13.75 -6.46 5.12
CA VAL A 67 13.05 -6.24 6.39
C VAL A 67 14.00 -5.51 7.33
N ILE A 68 13.50 -4.47 7.98
CA ILE A 68 14.24 -3.70 8.98
C ILE A 68 13.62 -3.99 10.34
N VAL A 69 14.42 -4.55 11.25
CA VAL A 69 14.01 -4.87 12.61
C VAL A 69 14.59 -3.83 13.54
N HIS A 70 13.73 -2.93 14.00
CA HIS A 70 14.04 -1.89 14.97
C HIS A 70 13.90 -2.38 16.42
N THR A 71 14.55 -1.67 17.35
CA THR A 71 14.13 -1.68 18.77
C THR A 71 12.68 -1.19 18.90
N PRO A 72 11.99 -1.46 20.03
CA PRO A 72 10.65 -0.92 20.26
C PRO A 72 10.61 0.61 20.14
N GLU A 73 11.58 1.30 20.73
CA GLU A 73 11.65 2.77 20.76
C GLU A 73 11.86 3.36 19.37
N GLU A 74 12.82 2.82 18.60
CA GLU A 74 13.07 3.24 17.22
C GLU A 74 11.86 2.96 16.31
N TYR A 75 11.12 1.88 16.56
CA TYR A 75 9.93 1.56 15.80
C TYR A 75 8.80 2.57 16.06
N GLU A 76 8.60 2.99 17.30
CA GLU A 76 7.62 4.04 17.64
C GLU A 76 8.01 5.38 17.02
N SER A 77 9.30 5.75 17.04
CA SER A 77 9.80 6.96 16.35
C SER A 77 9.56 6.87 14.85
N TRP A 78 9.90 5.73 14.24
CA TRP A 78 9.66 5.50 12.81
C TRP A 78 8.17 5.59 12.47
N LEU A 79 7.29 5.02 13.30
CA LEU A 79 5.84 5.15 13.10
C LEU A 79 5.38 6.61 13.14
N ALA A 80 5.85 7.40 14.11
CA ALA A 80 5.48 8.81 14.23
C ALA A 80 5.94 9.64 13.02
N GLU A 81 7.16 9.39 12.52
CA GLU A 81 7.70 10.06 11.34
C GLU A 81 6.96 9.66 10.05
N ASN A 82 6.56 8.40 9.93
CA ASN A 82 5.93 7.86 8.73
C ASN A 82 4.40 7.91 8.74
N ALA A 83 3.75 8.23 9.86
CA ALA A 83 2.30 8.33 9.98
C ALA A 83 1.70 9.35 8.99
N ILE A 84 2.44 10.42 8.67
CA ILE A 84 2.01 11.43 7.70
C ILE A 84 2.09 10.88 6.27
N ALA A 85 3.13 10.10 5.96
CA ALA A 85 3.35 9.50 4.63
C ALA A 85 2.44 8.30 4.35
N GLN A 86 1.90 7.66 5.40
CA GLN A 86 1.01 6.50 5.31
C GLN A 86 -0.48 6.85 5.45
N GLN A 87 -0.83 8.14 5.59
CA GLN A 87 -2.23 8.51 5.37
C GLN A 87 -2.58 8.05 3.96
N PRO A 88 -3.65 7.25 3.78
CA PRO A 88 -4.17 7.08 2.45
C PRO A 88 -4.54 8.50 2.02
N GLU A 89 -3.80 9.06 1.06
CA GLU A 89 -4.43 10.01 0.16
C GLU A 89 -5.68 9.28 -0.27
N SER A 90 -6.82 9.76 0.22
CA SER A 90 -8.11 9.19 -0.09
C SER A 90 -8.24 9.30 -1.60
N ALA A 91 -7.83 8.24 -2.29
CA ALA A 91 -8.17 7.97 -3.66
C ALA A 91 -9.65 7.59 -3.69
N GLN A 92 -10.50 8.51 -3.21
CA GLN A 92 -11.80 8.74 -3.79
C GLN A 92 -11.62 9.84 -4.84
N MET A 93 -10.82 9.53 -5.87
CA MET A 93 -11.31 9.85 -7.19
C MET A 93 -12.48 8.90 -7.42
N VAL A 94 -13.66 9.27 -6.91
CA VAL A 94 -14.90 8.68 -7.41
C VAL A 94 -14.86 8.97 -8.91
N ALA A 95 -14.82 7.93 -9.74
CA ALA A 95 -15.02 8.11 -11.17
C ALA A 95 -16.44 8.68 -11.33
N ILE A 96 -16.55 10.00 -11.39
CA ILE A 96 -17.83 10.66 -11.55
C ILE A 96 -18.26 10.40 -12.98
N ASN A 97 -19.34 9.64 -13.17
CA ASN A 97 -19.94 9.51 -14.48
C ASN A 97 -20.61 10.85 -14.81
N VAL A 98 -19.95 11.63 -15.66
CA VAL A 98 -20.43 12.96 -16.10
C VAL A 98 -21.84 12.88 -16.70
N ALA A 99 -22.23 11.73 -17.26
CA ALA A 99 -23.56 11.53 -17.84
C ALA A 99 -24.70 11.42 -16.81
N GLU A 100 -24.38 11.24 -15.52
CA GLU A 100 -25.36 11.12 -14.43
C GLU A 100 -25.47 12.39 -13.57
N LEU A 101 -24.66 13.42 -13.85
CA LEU A 101 -24.70 14.69 -13.12
C LEU A 101 -25.87 15.56 -13.59
N SER A 102 -26.50 16.28 -12.65
CA SER A 102 -27.34 17.41 -13.03
C SER A 102 -26.50 18.53 -13.65
N GLU A 103 -27.12 19.36 -14.48
CA GLU A 103 -26.44 20.50 -15.12
C GLU A 103 -25.80 21.45 -14.09
N SER A 104 -26.45 21.64 -12.94
CA SER A 104 -25.89 22.41 -11.83
C SER A 104 -24.61 21.79 -11.26
N GLU A 105 -24.61 20.48 -11.00
CA GLU A 105 -23.45 19.77 -10.42
C GLU A 105 -22.28 19.69 -11.42
N TYR A 106 -22.57 19.59 -12.71
CA TYR A 106 -21.54 19.59 -13.76
C TYR A 106 -20.82 20.96 -13.86
N LEU A 107 -21.56 22.05 -13.64
CA LEU A 107 -21.04 23.41 -13.83
C LEU A 107 -20.39 24.01 -12.58
N GLU A 108 -20.61 23.44 -11.38
CA GLU A 108 -20.05 23.91 -10.10
C GLU A 108 -18.53 24.25 -10.13
N PRO A 109 -17.64 23.40 -10.69
CA PRO A 109 -16.22 23.74 -10.75
C PRO A 109 -15.91 24.95 -11.64
N TYR A 110 -16.67 25.14 -12.73
CA TYR A 110 -16.48 26.23 -13.69
C TYR A 110 -17.09 27.56 -13.19
N ILE A 111 -18.19 27.49 -12.45
CA ILE A 111 -18.87 28.66 -11.85
C ILE A 111 -17.94 29.36 -10.86
N LYS A 112 -17.20 28.58 -10.07
CA LYS A 112 -16.22 29.10 -9.09
C LYS A 112 -15.06 29.85 -9.75
N GLU A 113 -14.66 29.42 -10.95
CA GLU A 113 -13.58 30.05 -11.73
C GLU A 113 -14.04 31.32 -12.46
N MET A 114 -15.32 31.38 -12.84
CA MET A 114 -15.93 32.55 -13.49
C MET A 114 -16.45 33.62 -12.50
N GLY A 115 -16.39 33.37 -11.18
CA GLY A 115 -16.77 34.34 -10.15
C GLY A 115 -18.27 34.65 -10.08
N ILE A 116 -19.12 33.73 -10.56
CA ILE A 116 -20.58 33.89 -10.56
C ILE A 116 -21.15 33.12 -9.35
N GLU A 117 -22.06 33.73 -8.58
CA GLU A 117 -22.72 33.04 -7.46
C GLU A 117 -23.82 32.10 -7.96
N SER A 118 -23.88 30.88 -7.40
CA SER A 118 -24.77 29.79 -7.82
C SER A 118 -26.26 30.13 -7.80
N GLN A 119 -26.66 31.14 -7.00
CA GLN A 119 -28.03 31.66 -6.92
C GLN A 119 -28.52 32.37 -8.19
N THR A 120 -27.62 32.67 -9.13
CA THR A 120 -27.96 33.35 -10.39
C THR A 120 -28.53 32.37 -11.44
N LEU A 121 -28.22 31.08 -11.34
CA LEU A 121 -28.58 30.07 -12.33
C LEU A 121 -29.97 29.47 -12.13
N SER A 122 -30.54 29.54 -10.92
CA SER A 122 -31.85 28.98 -10.56
C SER A 122 -33.04 29.92 -10.83
N ARG A 123 -32.85 30.92 -11.70
CA ARG A 123 -33.88 31.91 -12.09
C ARG A 123 -34.35 31.81 -13.55
N PHE A 124 -33.97 30.77 -14.27
CA PHE A 124 -34.52 30.41 -15.58
C PHE A 124 -34.93 28.95 -15.59
#